data_AF-A0A960UNN6-F1
#
_entry.id   AF-A0A960UNN6-F1
#
_cell.length_a   1.000
_cell.length_b   1.000
_cell.length_c   1.000
_cell.angle_alpha   90.00
_cell.angle_beta   90.00
_cell.angle_gamma   90.00
#
_symmetry.space_group_name_H-M   'P 1'
#
loop_
_entity.id
_entity.type
_entity.pdbx_description
1 polymer ?
#
loop_
_entity_poly.entity_id
_entity_poly.type
_entity_poly.pdbx_seq_one_letter_code
_entity_poly.pdbx_strand_id
1 'polypeptide(L)'
;MKETPDNSGSRITDGLDKAFSSLSEHIEGFQLRTKQLEFAHSCHSTLSHNGTLLIEAGTGIGKTLGYLIPLIDYARRNQVRVAISTETRNLQGQILTKDLPLALNALGLTRSDFRAEVCMGASNYLCIRRMHRVGKDIPPDRVAEYQDLLEFHANNPIAMRTDAPISPQLWSKVGRDPEDCLGRKCIYYDDSPYFLARERWRQAHLLIMNHSLLAAHLESKGQLLPDFRAIVVDEAHGVAETINRSRVSRMGPTELDVLMKSGPVQNPELVQGAEALRKELQHIFRLEQGHRQRIRKGLK
;
A
#
# COMPACT_ATOMS: atom_id res chain seq x y z
N MET A 1 38.10 18.94 22.27
CA MET A 1 37.72 18.53 20.91
C MET A 1 36.32 19.06 20.64
N LYS A 2 36.17 19.99 19.70
CA LYS A 2 34.84 20.44 19.25
C LYS A 2 34.30 19.34 18.35
N GLU A 3 33.18 18.74 18.73
CA GLU A 3 32.40 17.88 17.84
C GLU A 3 31.97 18.71 16.63
N THR A 4 32.41 18.29 15.45
CA THR A 4 31.91 18.82 14.18
C THR A 4 30.45 18.41 14.01
N PRO A 5 29.54 19.31 13.60
CA PRO A 5 28.16 18.93 13.33
C PRO A 5 28.11 17.93 12.19
N ASP A 6 27.30 16.88 12.34
CA ASP A 6 27.04 15.89 11.30
C ASP A 6 26.38 16.57 10.08
N ASN A 7 27.20 16.79 9.05
CA ASN A 7 26.83 17.48 7.80
C ASN A 7 26.04 16.57 6.82
N SER A 8 25.66 15.36 7.26
CA SER A 8 24.83 14.45 6.46
C SER A 8 23.38 14.92 6.39
N GLY A 9 22.83 15.48 7.47
CA GLY A 9 21.44 15.94 7.55
C GLY A 9 21.09 17.07 6.58
N SER A 10 21.99 18.05 6.38
CA SER A 10 21.72 19.20 5.48
C SER A 10 21.76 18.78 4.00
N ARG A 11 22.71 17.93 3.61
CA ARG A 11 22.81 17.43 2.23
C ARG A 11 21.60 16.58 1.81
N ILE A 12 20.92 15.97 2.78
CA ILE A 12 19.74 15.13 2.53
C ILE A 12 18.50 16.02 2.33
N THR A 13 18.32 17.06 3.16
CA THR A 13 17.24 18.03 2.97
C THR A 13 17.40 18.79 1.65
N ASP A 14 18.63 19.13 1.26
CA ASP A 14 18.93 19.78 -0.02
C ASP A 14 18.55 18.89 -1.23
N GLY A 15 18.71 17.57 -1.10
CA GLY A 15 18.32 16.62 -2.14
C GLY A 15 16.80 16.49 -2.31
N LEU A 16 16.06 16.56 -1.21
CA LEU A 16 14.59 16.55 -1.21
C LEU A 16 14.05 17.83 -1.86
N ASP A 17 14.58 18.99 -1.48
CA ASP A 17 14.15 20.29 -2.02
C ASP A 17 14.41 20.40 -3.52
N LYS A 18 15.57 19.89 -3.96
CA LYS A 18 15.90 19.78 -5.39
C LYS A 18 14.91 18.87 -6.13
N ALA A 19 14.55 17.73 -5.55
CA ALA A 19 13.58 16.82 -6.16
C ALA A 19 12.22 17.50 -6.34
N PHE A 20 11.69 18.16 -5.31
CA PHE A 20 10.43 18.90 -5.40
C PHE A 20 10.50 20.08 -6.38
N SER A 21 11.63 20.76 -6.46
CA SER A 21 11.84 21.84 -7.44
C SER A 21 11.80 21.32 -8.87
N SER A 22 12.36 20.14 -9.15
CA SER A 22 12.34 19.54 -10.48
C SER A 22 10.95 19.07 -10.96
N LEU A 23 9.95 19.01 -10.07
CA LEU A 23 8.58 18.67 -10.47
C LEU A 23 7.99 19.71 -11.43
N SER A 24 8.44 20.97 -11.39
CA SER A 24 8.01 21.99 -12.36
C SER A 24 8.42 21.70 -13.79
N GLU A 25 9.45 20.86 -13.99
CA GLU A 25 9.90 20.43 -15.32
C GLU A 25 8.99 19.33 -15.90
N HIS A 26 8.21 18.66 -15.06
CA HIS A 26 7.43 17.47 -15.42
C HIS A 26 5.92 17.68 -15.31
N ILE A 27 5.48 18.76 -14.67
CA ILE A 27 4.08 19.08 -14.43
C ILE A 27 3.82 20.53 -14.87
N GLU A 28 3.07 20.68 -15.95
CA GLU A 28 2.70 22.00 -16.46
C GLU A 28 1.90 22.79 -15.41
N GLY A 29 2.28 24.05 -15.18
CA GLY A 29 1.63 24.91 -14.20
C GLY A 29 1.89 24.54 -12.73
N PHE A 30 2.85 23.63 -12.45
CA PHE A 30 3.20 23.28 -11.08
C PHE A 30 3.83 24.46 -10.35
N GLN A 31 3.31 24.72 -9.15
CA GLN A 31 3.86 25.70 -8.23
C GLN A 31 4.22 24.99 -6.94
N LEU A 32 5.52 25.04 -6.61
CA LEU A 32 6.01 24.52 -5.35
C LEU A 32 5.43 25.32 -4.18
N ARG A 33 4.89 24.62 -3.19
CA ARG A 33 4.29 25.23 -2.00
C ARG A 33 5.12 24.88 -0.78
N THR A 34 5.43 25.87 0.05
CA THR A 34 6.20 25.68 1.29
C THR A 34 5.63 24.57 2.17
N LYS A 35 4.29 24.50 2.31
CA LYS A 35 3.61 23.45 3.09
C LYS A 35 3.84 22.03 2.54
N GLN A 36 4.06 21.89 1.23
CA GLN A 36 4.35 20.60 0.61
C GLN A 36 5.77 20.14 0.97
N LEU A 37 6.74 21.06 0.98
CA LEU A 37 8.10 20.79 1.46
C LEU A 37 8.11 20.48 2.96
N GLU A 38 7.42 21.27 3.79
CA GLU A 38 7.28 21.01 5.22
C GLU A 38 6.70 19.61 5.50
N PHE A 39 5.67 19.21 4.74
CA PHE A 39 5.08 17.87 4.80
C PHE A 39 6.13 16.80 4.45
N ALA A 40 6.87 16.99 3.36
CA ALA A 40 7.85 16.03 2.89
C ALA A 40 9.06 15.90 3.83
N HIS A 41 9.56 17.02 4.40
CA HIS A 41 10.59 16.99 5.44
C HIS A 41 10.12 16.29 6.71
N SER A 42 8.85 16.51 7.11
CA SER A 42 8.29 15.81 8.28
C SER A 42 8.26 14.30 8.05
N CYS A 43 7.85 13.86 6.85
CA CYS A 43 7.90 12.45 6.45
C CYS A 43 9.34 11.92 6.47
N HIS A 44 10.27 12.64 5.84
CA HIS A 44 11.68 12.25 5.78
C HIS A 44 12.31 12.11 7.17
N SER A 45 12.16 13.13 8.03
CA SER A 45 12.68 13.12 9.40
C SER A 45 12.12 11.94 10.19
N THR A 46 10.82 11.66 10.04
CA THR A 46 10.18 10.53 10.73
C THR A 46 10.75 9.19 10.27
N LEU A 47 10.95 9.01 8.96
CA LEU A 47 11.55 7.79 8.40
C LEU A 47 12.98 7.58 8.90
N SER A 48 13.80 8.64 8.93
CA SER A 48 15.19 8.59 9.39
C SER A 48 15.32 8.25 10.87
N HIS A 49 14.37 8.68 11.71
CA HIS A 49 14.36 8.41 13.16
C HIS A 49 13.50 7.20 13.56
N ASN A 50 13.03 6.38 12.60
CA ASN A 50 12.13 5.24 12.85
C ASN A 50 10.89 5.61 13.69
N GLY A 51 10.33 6.80 13.49
CA GLY A 51 9.22 7.33 14.26
C GLY A 51 7.83 7.01 13.67
N THR A 52 6.80 7.62 14.25
CA THR A 52 5.42 7.59 13.72
C THR A 52 4.91 9.00 13.56
N LEU A 53 4.56 9.40 12.34
CA LEU A 53 3.98 10.70 12.03
C LEU A 53 2.48 10.55 11.79
N LEU A 54 1.67 11.35 12.48
CA LEU A 54 0.27 11.53 12.17
C LEU A 54 0.07 12.93 11.63
N ILE A 55 -0.33 13.06 10.38
CA ILE A 55 -0.45 14.35 9.70
C ILE A 55 -1.83 14.54 9.10
N GLU A 56 -2.46 15.66 9.43
CA GLU A 56 -3.70 16.09 8.81
C GLU A 56 -3.37 16.99 7.62
N ALA A 57 -3.39 16.41 6.43
CA ALA A 57 -3.09 17.12 5.21
C ALA A 57 -4.39 17.56 4.51
N GLY A 58 -4.53 18.87 4.28
CA GLY A 58 -5.63 19.41 3.50
C GLY A 58 -5.68 18.85 2.06
N THR A 59 -6.86 18.87 1.44
CA THR A 59 -7.00 18.54 0.02
C THR A 59 -6.18 19.50 -0.86
N GLY A 60 -5.65 18.99 -1.97
CA GLY A 60 -4.96 19.80 -2.98
C GLY A 60 -3.52 20.20 -2.64
N ILE A 61 -2.94 19.80 -1.51
CA ILE A 61 -1.54 20.14 -1.15
C ILE A 61 -0.48 19.27 -1.84
N GLY A 62 -0.89 18.29 -2.65
CA GLY A 62 0.03 17.32 -3.26
C GLY A 62 0.51 16.25 -2.27
N LYS A 63 -0.39 15.73 -1.41
CA LYS A 63 -0.09 14.77 -0.33
C LYS A 63 0.69 13.55 -0.85
N THR A 64 0.24 12.99 -1.97
CA THR A 64 0.81 11.77 -2.55
C THR A 64 2.29 11.94 -2.83
N LEU A 65 2.68 12.97 -3.60
CA LEU A 65 4.09 13.28 -3.84
C LEU A 65 4.83 13.64 -2.55
N GLY A 66 4.14 14.34 -1.63
CA GLY A 66 4.62 14.71 -0.31
C GLY A 66 5.17 13.53 0.50
N TYR A 67 4.50 12.37 0.47
CA TYR A 67 4.99 11.17 1.17
C TYR A 67 5.77 10.23 0.23
N LEU A 68 5.45 10.21 -1.06
CA LEU A 68 6.02 9.24 -1.99
C LEU A 68 7.50 9.52 -2.29
N ILE A 69 7.85 10.79 -2.52
CA ILE A 69 9.25 11.20 -2.78
C ILE A 69 10.17 10.84 -1.59
N PRO A 70 9.90 11.28 -0.35
CA PRO A 70 10.76 10.91 0.78
C PRO A 70 10.75 9.41 1.07
N LEU A 71 9.65 8.70 0.82
CA LEU A 71 9.56 7.25 1.02
C LEU A 71 10.43 6.48 0.02
N ILE A 72 10.43 6.88 -1.26
CA ILE A 72 11.29 6.29 -2.31
C ILE A 72 12.77 6.57 -2.01
N ASP A 73 13.11 7.82 -1.66
CA ASP A 73 14.50 8.19 -1.32
C ASP A 73 15.00 7.38 -0.11
N TYR A 74 14.17 7.24 0.94
CA TYR A 74 14.48 6.41 2.10
C TYR A 74 14.70 4.93 1.71
N ALA A 75 13.78 4.35 0.93
CA ALA A 75 13.86 2.96 0.48
C ALA A 75 15.14 2.70 -0.32
N ARG A 76 15.48 3.60 -1.25
CA ARG A 76 16.69 3.49 -2.08
C ARG A 76 17.97 3.57 -1.26
N ARG A 77 18.09 4.59 -0.39
CA ARG A 77 19.32 4.82 0.39
C ARG A 77 19.61 3.72 1.40
N ASN A 78 18.57 3.15 2.00
CA ASN A 78 18.70 2.12 3.00
C ASN A 78 18.60 0.70 2.41
N GLN A 79 18.34 0.58 1.11
CA GLN A 79 18.11 -0.71 0.42
C GLN A 79 17.02 -1.55 1.11
N VAL A 80 15.94 -0.89 1.54
CA VAL A 80 14.81 -1.53 2.23
C VAL A 80 13.54 -1.43 1.41
N ARG A 81 12.65 -2.40 1.63
CA ARG A 81 11.29 -2.34 1.10
C ARG A 81 10.41 -1.42 1.93
N VAL A 82 9.50 -0.73 1.29
CA VAL A 82 8.50 0.16 1.89
C VAL A 82 7.10 -0.18 1.39
N ALA A 83 6.08 0.30 2.08
CA ALA A 83 4.69 0.06 1.73
C ALA A 83 3.85 1.34 1.74
N ILE A 84 2.80 1.37 0.93
CA ILE A 84 1.71 2.34 0.98
C ILE A 84 0.39 1.57 1.08
N SER A 85 -0.42 1.92 2.08
CA SER A 85 -1.81 1.49 2.17
C SER A 85 -2.73 2.66 1.87
N THR A 86 -3.71 2.47 1.00
CA THR A 86 -4.71 3.48 0.61
C THR A 86 -6.11 2.87 0.59
N GLU A 87 -7.15 3.68 0.56
CA GLU A 87 -8.52 3.21 0.74
C GLU A 87 -9.03 2.38 -0.45
N THR A 88 -8.84 2.89 -1.68
CA THR A 88 -9.49 2.34 -2.88
C THR A 88 -8.48 1.83 -3.91
N ARG A 89 -8.95 0.90 -4.76
CA ARG A 89 -8.16 0.38 -5.90
C ARG A 89 -7.82 1.47 -6.90
N ASN A 90 -8.71 2.44 -7.09
CA ASN A 90 -8.48 3.56 -8.00
C ASN A 90 -7.32 4.41 -7.52
N LEU A 91 -7.23 4.67 -6.21
CA LEU A 91 -6.08 5.38 -5.61
C LEU A 91 -4.78 4.59 -5.78
N GLN A 92 -4.79 3.25 -5.60
CA GLN A 92 -3.61 2.41 -5.86
C GLN A 92 -3.15 2.53 -7.32
N GLY A 93 -4.08 2.48 -8.26
CA GLY A 93 -3.82 2.65 -9.68
C GLY A 93 -3.21 4.03 -9.97
N GLN A 94 -3.79 5.10 -9.43
CA GLN A 94 -3.27 6.46 -9.58
C GLN A 94 -1.85 6.61 -9.03
N ILE A 95 -1.56 6.05 -7.86
CA ILE A 95 -0.21 6.04 -7.29
C ILE A 95 0.76 5.35 -8.27
N LEU A 96 0.40 4.18 -8.79
CA LEU A 96 1.30 3.38 -9.63
C LEU A 96 1.54 4.00 -11.03
N THR A 97 0.49 4.51 -11.67
CA THR A 97 0.51 4.92 -13.08
C THR A 97 0.73 6.42 -13.29
N LYS A 98 0.42 7.26 -12.29
CA LYS A 98 0.54 8.72 -12.40
C LYS A 98 1.58 9.28 -11.42
N ASP A 99 1.40 9.06 -10.12
CA ASP A 99 2.21 9.75 -9.12
C ASP A 99 3.63 9.16 -9.00
N LEU A 100 3.78 7.85 -9.11
CA LEU A 100 5.07 7.18 -9.06
C LEU A 100 6.01 7.60 -10.19
N PRO A 101 5.62 7.63 -11.49
CA PRO A 101 6.49 8.17 -12.54
C PRO A 101 6.98 9.58 -12.24
N LEU A 102 6.11 10.48 -11.74
CA LEU A 102 6.49 11.84 -11.38
C LEU A 102 7.50 11.87 -10.22
N ALA A 103 7.27 11.07 -9.18
CA ALA A 103 8.19 10.98 -8.05
C ALA A 103 9.55 10.38 -8.44
N LEU A 104 9.59 9.39 -9.34
CA LEU A 104 10.82 8.83 -9.86
C LEU A 104 11.60 9.84 -10.69
N ASN A 105 10.94 10.53 -11.62
CA ASN A 105 11.58 11.57 -12.43
C ASN A 105 12.16 12.69 -11.56
N ALA A 106 11.42 13.13 -10.54
CA ALA A 106 11.89 14.12 -9.58
C ALA A 106 13.16 13.71 -8.83
N LEU A 107 13.35 12.41 -8.62
CA LEU A 107 14.52 11.82 -7.97
C LEU A 107 15.62 11.42 -8.97
N GLY A 108 15.44 11.68 -10.27
CA GLY A 108 16.34 11.24 -11.34
C GLY A 108 16.39 9.72 -11.50
N LEU A 109 15.28 9.03 -11.22
CA LEU A 109 15.15 7.57 -11.24
C LEU A 109 14.20 7.11 -12.34
N THR A 110 14.36 5.85 -12.71
CA THR A 110 13.47 5.13 -13.63
C THR A 110 12.80 3.94 -12.94
N ARG A 111 11.86 3.27 -13.62
CA ARG A 111 11.22 2.06 -13.09
C ARG A 111 12.18 0.87 -12.93
N SER A 112 13.31 0.86 -13.67
CA SER A 112 14.36 -0.16 -13.47
C SER A 112 15.13 0.07 -12.17
N ASP A 113 15.29 1.33 -11.75
CA ASP A 113 15.95 1.67 -10.49
C ASP A 113 15.04 1.42 -9.29
N PHE A 114 13.72 1.60 -9.46
CA PHE A 114 12.75 1.48 -8.38
C PHE A 114 11.45 0.79 -8.83
N ARG A 115 11.40 -0.52 -8.60
CA ARG A 115 10.20 -1.36 -8.78
C ARG A 115 9.13 -1.13 -7.70
N ALA A 116 7.89 -0.90 -8.13
CA ALA A 116 6.71 -0.86 -7.28
C ALA A 116 5.62 -1.79 -7.81
N GLU A 117 4.90 -2.44 -6.91
CA GLU A 117 3.86 -3.43 -7.25
C GLU A 117 2.58 -3.21 -6.45
N VAL A 118 1.44 -3.36 -7.13
CA VAL A 118 0.13 -3.36 -6.49
C VAL A 118 -0.18 -4.77 -5.96
N CYS A 119 -0.51 -4.82 -4.67
CA CYS A 119 -0.81 -6.03 -3.94
C CYS A 119 -2.33 -6.16 -3.75
N MET A 120 -2.89 -7.30 -4.14
CA MET A 120 -4.32 -7.57 -4.02
C MET A 120 -4.59 -8.85 -3.23
N GLY A 121 -5.78 -8.93 -2.62
CA GLY A 121 -6.25 -10.17 -2.00
C GLY A 121 -6.37 -11.31 -3.02
N ALA A 122 -6.18 -12.54 -2.56
CA ALA A 122 -6.09 -13.72 -3.41
C ALA A 122 -7.28 -13.92 -4.39
N SER A 123 -8.50 -13.58 -3.99
CA SER A 123 -9.71 -13.71 -4.83
C SER A 123 -9.74 -12.80 -6.06
N ASN A 124 -8.75 -11.89 -6.18
CA ASN A 124 -8.57 -11.03 -7.34
C ASN A 124 -7.76 -11.68 -8.46
N TYR A 125 -7.27 -12.90 -8.29
CA TYR A 125 -6.45 -13.60 -9.27
C TYR A 125 -7.21 -14.78 -9.84
N LEU A 126 -7.04 -15.04 -11.14
CA LEU A 126 -7.58 -16.23 -11.80
C LEU A 126 -6.95 -17.50 -11.22
N CYS A 127 -7.74 -18.57 -11.11
CA CYS A 127 -7.26 -19.90 -10.78
C CYS A 127 -7.38 -20.82 -12.00
N ILE A 128 -6.24 -21.16 -12.61
CA ILE A 128 -6.16 -22.01 -13.81
C ILE A 128 -6.88 -23.35 -13.60
N ARG A 129 -6.72 -23.98 -12.42
CA ARG A 129 -7.43 -25.22 -12.07
C ARG A 129 -8.96 -25.06 -12.10
N ARG A 130 -9.48 -23.97 -11.54
CA ARG A 130 -10.92 -23.69 -11.52
C ARG A 130 -11.42 -23.32 -12.91
N MET A 131 -10.65 -22.54 -13.67
CA MET A 131 -10.92 -22.22 -15.07
C MET A 131 -11.08 -23.49 -15.92
N HIS A 132 -10.16 -24.46 -15.83
CA HIS A 132 -10.30 -25.73 -16.54
C HIS A 132 -11.48 -26.57 -16.06
N ARG A 133 -11.77 -26.58 -14.75
CA ARG A 133 -12.95 -27.28 -14.20
C ARG A 133 -14.25 -26.72 -14.77
N VAL A 134 -14.39 -25.39 -14.81
CA VAL A 134 -15.57 -24.71 -15.37
C VAL A 134 -15.68 -24.95 -16.87
N GLY A 135 -14.56 -24.99 -17.60
CA GLY A 135 -14.57 -25.25 -19.04
C GLY A 135 -15.06 -26.63 -19.46
N LYS A 136 -15.08 -27.62 -18.56
CA LYS A 136 -15.60 -28.96 -18.86
C LYS A 136 -17.13 -28.99 -19.03
N ASP A 137 -17.84 -28.15 -18.27
CA ASP A 137 -19.30 -28.08 -18.23
C ASP A 137 -19.75 -26.61 -18.30
N ILE A 138 -19.27 -25.88 -19.33
CA ILE A 138 -19.69 -24.51 -19.55
C ILE A 138 -21.09 -24.49 -20.19
N PRO A 139 -22.05 -23.72 -19.65
CA PRO A 139 -23.36 -23.56 -20.28
C PRO A 139 -23.24 -22.97 -21.70
N PRO A 140 -24.08 -23.41 -22.67
CA PRO A 140 -24.01 -22.92 -24.05
C PRO A 140 -24.10 -21.38 -24.19
N ASP A 141 -24.87 -20.73 -23.32
CA ASP A 141 -25.05 -19.27 -23.26
C ASP A 141 -23.81 -18.53 -22.70
N ARG A 142 -22.81 -19.25 -22.19
CA ARG A 142 -21.59 -18.71 -21.56
C ARG A 142 -20.30 -19.06 -22.31
N VAL A 143 -20.40 -19.75 -23.45
CA VAL A 143 -19.24 -20.19 -24.23
C VAL A 143 -18.39 -19.01 -24.71
N ALA A 144 -19.03 -17.96 -25.26
CA ALA A 144 -18.32 -16.76 -25.74
C ALA A 144 -17.55 -16.06 -24.61
N GLU A 145 -18.21 -15.84 -23.46
CA GLU A 145 -17.57 -15.25 -22.27
C GLU A 145 -16.40 -16.09 -21.73
N TYR A 146 -16.51 -17.43 -21.82
CA TYR A 146 -15.41 -18.32 -21.46
C TYR A 146 -14.25 -18.27 -22.47
N GLN A 147 -14.54 -18.09 -23.76
CA GLN A 147 -13.50 -17.87 -24.79
C GLN A 147 -12.74 -16.57 -24.53
N ASP A 148 -13.45 -15.49 -24.20
CA ASP A 148 -12.84 -14.21 -23.82
C ASP A 148 -11.92 -14.37 -22.59
N LEU A 149 -12.30 -15.21 -21.61
CA LEU A 149 -11.45 -15.55 -20.47
C LEU A 149 -10.17 -16.29 -20.87
N LEU A 150 -10.27 -17.25 -21.79
CA LEU A 150 -9.10 -18.00 -22.27
C LEU A 150 -8.11 -17.09 -23.01
N GLU A 151 -8.61 -16.23 -23.90
CA GLU A 151 -7.79 -15.23 -24.59
C GLU A 151 -7.18 -14.23 -23.60
N PHE A 152 -7.98 -13.74 -22.65
CA PHE A 152 -7.49 -12.87 -21.59
C PHE A 152 -6.34 -13.52 -20.81
N HIS A 153 -6.49 -14.77 -20.37
CA HIS A 153 -5.43 -15.47 -19.64
C HIS A 153 -4.17 -15.68 -20.49
N ALA A 154 -4.32 -16.06 -21.76
CA ALA A 154 -3.20 -16.27 -22.66
C ALA A 154 -2.34 -15.00 -22.82
N ASN A 155 -2.98 -13.83 -22.85
CA ASN A 155 -2.31 -12.54 -22.98
C ASN A 155 -1.87 -11.91 -21.64
N ASN A 156 -2.34 -12.46 -20.51
CA ASN A 156 -2.10 -11.90 -19.17
C ASN A 156 -1.63 -12.98 -18.20
N PRO A 157 -0.30 -13.18 -18.03
CA PRO A 157 0.25 -14.14 -17.07
C PRO A 157 -0.23 -13.89 -15.64
N ILE A 158 -0.42 -12.63 -15.27
CA ILE A 158 -1.06 -12.23 -14.01
C ILE A 158 -2.49 -11.79 -14.31
N ALA A 159 -3.33 -12.76 -14.67
CA ALA A 159 -4.75 -12.56 -14.94
C ALA A 159 -5.50 -12.14 -13.66
N MET A 160 -5.96 -10.89 -13.63
CA MET A 160 -6.63 -10.26 -12.50
C MET A 160 -8.08 -9.91 -12.80
N ARG A 161 -8.91 -9.89 -11.76
CA ARG A 161 -10.35 -9.59 -11.84
C ARG A 161 -10.63 -8.23 -12.46
N THR A 162 -9.77 -7.25 -12.22
CA THR A 162 -9.96 -5.86 -12.68
C THR A 162 -10.02 -5.72 -14.18
N ASP A 163 -9.24 -6.54 -14.87
CA ASP A 163 -8.98 -6.41 -16.29
C ASP A 163 -9.65 -7.55 -17.08
N ALA A 164 -10.24 -8.50 -16.36
CA ALA A 164 -10.89 -9.66 -16.95
C ALA A 164 -12.20 -9.26 -17.64
N PRO A 165 -12.38 -9.60 -18.93
CA PRO A 165 -13.56 -9.22 -19.71
C PRO A 165 -14.76 -10.13 -19.43
N ILE A 166 -14.97 -10.53 -18.18
CA ILE A 166 -16.02 -11.47 -17.79
C ILE A 166 -16.87 -10.95 -16.64
N SER A 167 -18.09 -11.47 -16.56
CA SER A 167 -19.06 -11.16 -15.53
C SER A 167 -18.57 -11.57 -14.13
N PRO A 168 -19.02 -10.87 -13.08
CA PRO A 168 -18.77 -11.27 -11.70
C PRO A 168 -19.24 -12.71 -11.38
N GLN A 169 -20.31 -13.16 -12.03
CA GLN A 169 -20.87 -14.50 -11.86
C GLN A 169 -19.89 -15.56 -12.35
N LEU A 170 -19.29 -15.38 -13.54
CA LEU A 170 -18.26 -16.29 -14.03
C LEU A 170 -16.98 -16.18 -13.18
N TRP A 171 -16.56 -14.95 -12.83
CA TRP A 171 -15.38 -14.74 -11.99
C TRP A 171 -15.46 -15.48 -10.65
N SER A 172 -16.63 -15.48 -10.01
CA SER A 172 -16.82 -16.19 -8.74
C SER A 172 -16.55 -17.70 -8.83
N LYS A 173 -16.68 -18.29 -10.03
CA LYS A 173 -16.43 -19.70 -10.31
C LYS A 173 -14.97 -20.00 -10.69
N VAL A 174 -14.27 -19.05 -11.32
CA VAL A 174 -12.91 -19.25 -11.86
C VAL A 174 -11.80 -18.57 -11.03
N GLY A 175 -12.13 -17.58 -10.22
CA GLY A 175 -11.19 -16.86 -9.36
C GLY A 175 -10.58 -17.75 -8.27
N ARG A 176 -9.41 -17.41 -7.77
CA ARG A 176 -8.75 -18.17 -6.70
C ARG A 176 -9.53 -18.07 -5.40
N ASP A 177 -9.73 -19.22 -4.78
CA ASP A 177 -10.21 -19.33 -3.40
C ASP A 177 -9.05 -19.79 -2.52
N PRO A 178 -8.67 -19.05 -1.47
CA PRO A 178 -7.66 -19.49 -0.51
C PRO A 178 -7.93 -20.84 0.13
N GLU A 179 -9.20 -21.19 0.40
CA GLU A 179 -9.57 -22.42 1.10
C GLU A 179 -9.48 -23.65 0.18
N ASP A 180 -9.78 -23.50 -1.11
CA ASP A 180 -9.64 -24.56 -2.13
C ASP A 180 -8.22 -24.61 -2.75
N CYS A 181 -7.31 -23.72 -2.38
CA CYS A 181 -6.00 -23.65 -3.02
C CYS A 181 -5.06 -24.76 -2.54
N LEU A 182 -4.58 -25.60 -3.47
CA LEU A 182 -3.63 -26.68 -3.18
C LEU A 182 -2.18 -26.20 -2.94
N GLY A 183 -1.92 -24.90 -3.08
CA GLY A 183 -0.58 -24.32 -2.97
C GLY A 183 0.42 -25.01 -3.88
N ARG A 184 1.61 -25.32 -3.34
CA ARG A 184 2.71 -26.01 -4.07
C ARG A 184 2.35 -27.39 -4.62
N LYS A 185 1.26 -28.02 -4.13
CA LYS A 185 0.78 -29.32 -4.66
C LYS A 185 -0.08 -29.16 -5.92
N CYS A 186 -0.42 -27.92 -6.32
CA CYS A 186 -1.17 -27.66 -7.53
C CYS A 186 -0.28 -27.85 -8.75
N ILE A 187 -0.76 -28.59 -9.77
CA ILE A 187 -0.03 -28.78 -11.03
C ILE A 187 0.19 -27.47 -11.82
N TYR A 188 -0.61 -26.44 -11.54
CA TYR A 188 -0.51 -25.11 -12.15
C TYR A 188 0.16 -24.09 -11.22
N TYR A 189 0.97 -24.54 -10.24
CA TYR A 189 1.55 -23.63 -9.24
C TYR A 189 2.47 -22.59 -9.89
N ASP A 190 3.38 -23.03 -10.76
CA ASP A 190 4.40 -22.16 -11.37
C ASP A 190 3.78 -21.12 -12.32
N ASP A 191 2.72 -21.49 -13.04
CA ASP A 191 1.98 -20.59 -13.93
C ASP A 191 0.84 -19.83 -13.23
N SER A 192 0.66 -20.02 -11.92
CA SER A 192 -0.47 -19.43 -11.22
C SER A 192 -0.38 -17.90 -11.20
N PRO A 193 -1.39 -17.17 -11.70
CA PRO A 193 -1.41 -15.71 -11.67
C PRO A 193 -1.13 -15.11 -10.28
N TYR A 194 -1.66 -15.75 -9.24
CA TYR A 194 -1.44 -15.31 -7.85
C TYR A 194 0.01 -15.51 -7.39
N PHE A 195 0.62 -16.66 -7.68
CA PHE A 195 1.99 -16.95 -7.22
C PHE A 195 3.02 -16.16 -8.05
N LEU A 196 2.76 -15.93 -9.34
CA LEU A 196 3.52 -14.98 -10.16
C LEU A 196 3.46 -13.56 -9.59
N ALA A 197 2.29 -13.09 -9.17
CA ALA A 197 2.15 -11.80 -8.50
C ALA A 197 2.92 -11.75 -7.17
N ARG A 198 2.84 -12.81 -6.35
CA ARG A 198 3.60 -12.93 -5.10
C ARG A 198 5.12 -12.82 -5.33
N GLU A 199 5.62 -13.39 -6.42
CA GLU A 199 7.03 -13.29 -6.78
C GLU A 199 7.42 -11.87 -7.21
N ARG A 200 6.57 -11.20 -8.01
CA ARG A 200 6.77 -9.77 -8.33
C ARG A 200 6.79 -8.91 -7.06
N TRP A 201 5.86 -9.16 -6.13
CA TRP A 201 5.86 -8.46 -4.86
C TRP A 201 7.19 -8.64 -4.13
N ARG A 202 7.75 -9.86 -4.07
CA ARG A 202 9.05 -10.12 -3.42
C ARG A 202 10.19 -9.28 -4.01
N GLN A 203 10.15 -8.98 -5.29
CA GLN A 203 11.20 -8.22 -5.99
C GLN A 203 10.96 -6.69 -5.98
N ALA A 204 9.81 -6.24 -5.48
CA ALA A 204 9.45 -4.83 -5.42
C ALA A 204 10.09 -4.11 -4.22
N HIS A 205 10.50 -2.86 -4.45
CA HIS A 205 10.94 -1.95 -3.38
C HIS A 205 9.76 -1.27 -2.70
N LEU A 206 8.67 -1.02 -3.44
CA LEU A 206 7.43 -0.44 -2.91
C LEU A 206 6.25 -1.36 -3.14
N LEU A 207 5.53 -1.68 -2.06
CA LEU A 207 4.25 -2.39 -2.11
C LEU A 207 3.10 -1.40 -1.96
N ILE A 208 2.12 -1.43 -2.85
CA ILE A 208 0.93 -0.59 -2.79
C ILE A 208 -0.28 -1.49 -2.54
N MET A 209 -1.05 -1.26 -1.48
CA MET A 209 -2.16 -2.13 -1.07
C MET A 209 -3.36 -1.35 -0.56
N ASN A 210 -4.49 -2.03 -0.36
CA ASN A 210 -5.60 -1.43 0.39
C ASN A 210 -5.50 -1.71 1.88
N HIS A 211 -6.31 -0.98 2.66
CA HIS A 211 -6.42 -1.18 4.10
C HIS A 211 -6.90 -2.58 4.48
N SER A 212 -7.79 -3.19 3.68
CA SER A 212 -8.28 -4.56 3.94
C SER A 212 -7.16 -5.60 3.82
N LEU A 213 -6.29 -5.47 2.83
CA LEU A 213 -5.15 -6.37 2.65
C LEU A 213 -4.08 -6.13 3.73
N LEU A 214 -3.87 -4.88 4.13
CA LEU A 214 -3.02 -4.55 5.28
C LEU A 214 -3.56 -5.21 6.55
N ALA A 215 -4.86 -5.09 6.84
CA ALA A 215 -5.48 -5.72 8.00
C ALA A 215 -5.31 -7.25 7.98
N ALA A 216 -5.61 -7.90 6.85
CA ALA A 216 -5.39 -9.34 6.68
C ALA A 216 -3.91 -9.74 6.86
N HIS A 217 -2.97 -8.91 6.42
CA HIS A 217 -1.54 -9.14 6.63
C HIS A 217 -1.17 -9.09 8.12
N LEU A 218 -1.67 -8.10 8.87
CA LEU A 218 -1.47 -7.99 10.31
C LEU A 218 -2.07 -9.20 11.06
N GLU A 219 -3.29 -9.60 10.71
CA GLU A 219 -3.95 -10.80 11.28
C GLU A 219 -3.17 -12.08 11.01
N SER A 220 -2.54 -12.18 9.84
CA SER A 220 -1.65 -13.29 9.48
C SER A 220 -0.28 -13.25 10.16
N LYS A 221 -0.07 -12.35 11.14
CA LYS A 221 1.23 -12.09 11.79
C LYS A 221 2.35 -11.79 10.78
N GLY A 222 2.03 -11.04 9.73
CA GLY A 222 3.00 -10.63 8.71
C GLY A 222 3.27 -11.64 7.60
N GLN A 223 2.57 -12.78 7.52
CA GLN A 223 2.90 -13.83 6.55
C GLN A 223 2.39 -13.56 5.12
N LEU A 224 1.39 -12.68 4.97
CA LEU A 224 0.72 -12.47 3.69
C LEU A 224 1.49 -11.61 2.68
N LEU A 225 2.37 -10.71 3.10
CA LEU A 225 3.11 -9.78 2.22
C LEU A 225 4.60 -9.92 2.53
N PRO A 226 5.49 -9.59 1.59
CA PRO A 226 6.91 -9.49 1.90
C PRO A 226 7.18 -8.43 2.97
N ASP A 227 8.20 -8.65 3.80
CA ASP A 227 8.59 -7.71 4.87
C ASP A 227 8.97 -6.34 4.31
N PHE A 228 8.44 -5.28 4.93
CA PHE A 228 8.75 -3.89 4.63
C PHE A 228 9.16 -3.15 5.90
N ARG A 229 10.08 -2.19 5.77
CA ARG A 229 10.68 -1.44 6.89
C ARG A 229 9.84 -0.25 7.34
N ALA A 230 9.11 0.35 6.41
CA ALA A 230 8.25 1.51 6.68
C ALA A 230 6.97 1.43 5.86
N ILE A 231 5.90 2.02 6.38
CA ILE A 231 4.60 2.09 5.72
C ILE A 231 4.01 3.50 5.83
N VAL A 232 3.46 3.99 4.72
CA VAL A 232 2.56 5.14 4.71
C VAL A 232 1.13 4.63 4.65
N VAL A 233 0.28 5.17 5.52
CA VAL A 233 -1.14 4.85 5.56
C VAL A 233 -1.90 6.11 5.16
N ASP A 234 -2.30 6.15 3.89
CA ASP A 234 -3.05 7.27 3.32
C ASP A 234 -4.54 7.13 3.67
N GLU A 235 -5.23 8.24 3.84
CA GLU A 235 -6.64 8.27 4.28
C GLU A 235 -6.91 7.37 5.51
N ALA A 236 -5.98 7.44 6.49
CA ALA A 236 -5.93 6.59 7.68
C ALA A 236 -7.21 6.56 8.54
N HIS A 237 -8.17 7.46 8.28
CA HIS A 237 -9.45 7.45 8.94
C HIS A 237 -10.27 6.18 8.64
N GLY A 238 -10.20 5.65 7.41
CA GLY A 238 -10.88 4.40 7.05
C GLY A 238 -10.20 3.14 7.60
N VAL A 239 -8.97 3.25 8.12
CA VAL A 239 -8.16 2.09 8.53
C VAL A 239 -8.60 1.55 9.88
N ALA A 240 -8.89 2.43 10.84
CA ALA A 240 -9.41 2.06 12.15
C ALA A 240 -10.66 1.19 12.01
N GLU A 241 -11.59 1.65 11.18
CA GLU A 241 -12.83 0.94 10.90
C GLU A 241 -12.58 -0.37 10.15
N THR A 242 -11.68 -0.38 9.17
CA THR A 242 -11.36 -1.61 8.41
C THR A 242 -10.72 -2.68 9.29
N ILE A 243 -9.80 -2.31 10.18
CA ILE A 243 -9.14 -3.23 11.13
C ILE A 243 -10.15 -3.74 12.17
N ASN A 244 -11.08 -2.89 12.61
CA ASN A 244 -12.15 -3.32 13.50
C ASN A 244 -13.09 -4.30 12.79
N ARG A 245 -13.51 -4.02 11.55
CA ARG A 245 -14.38 -4.91 10.76
C ARG A 245 -13.72 -6.26 10.45
N SER A 246 -12.42 -6.30 10.19
CA SER A 246 -11.71 -7.56 9.95
C SER A 246 -11.62 -8.43 11.22
N ARG A 247 -11.50 -7.80 12.41
CA ARG A 247 -11.57 -8.49 13.72
C ARG A 247 -12.99 -8.94 14.12
N VAL A 248 -14.04 -8.27 13.65
CA VAL A 248 -15.45 -8.56 14.02
C VAL A 248 -15.97 -9.92 13.51
N SER A 249 -15.20 -10.68 12.71
CA SER A 249 -15.62 -12.04 12.32
C SER A 249 -15.37 -13.12 13.38
N ARG A 250 -14.66 -12.83 14.48
CA ARG A 250 -14.54 -13.75 15.64
C ARG A 250 -14.20 -12.99 16.93
N MET A 251 -15.19 -12.59 17.73
CA MET A 251 -15.00 -12.31 19.18
C MET A 251 -16.35 -12.19 19.91
N GLY A 252 -16.42 -12.78 21.11
CA GLY A 252 -17.61 -12.87 21.95
C GLY A 252 -17.74 -11.72 22.95
N PRO A 253 -18.76 -11.74 23.82
CA PRO A 253 -19.18 -10.58 24.62
C PRO A 253 -18.18 -10.06 25.67
N THR A 254 -17.06 -10.74 25.90
CA THR A 254 -16.21 -10.52 27.08
C THR A 254 -15.07 -9.51 26.86
N GLU A 255 -14.73 -9.15 25.61
CA GLU A 255 -13.69 -8.14 25.33
C GLU A 255 -14.22 -6.69 25.23
N LEU A 256 -15.54 -6.49 25.29
CA LEU A 256 -16.18 -5.17 25.14
C LEU A 256 -15.97 -4.24 26.36
N ASP A 257 -15.70 -4.81 27.55
CA ASP A 257 -15.53 -4.04 28.80
C ASP A 257 -14.19 -3.29 28.89
N VAL A 258 -13.19 -3.68 28.09
CA VAL A 258 -11.84 -3.08 28.15
C VAL A 258 -11.75 -1.80 27.31
N LEU A 259 -12.68 -1.54 26.39
CA LEU A 259 -12.71 -0.35 25.54
C LEU A 259 -13.35 0.89 26.18
N MET A 260 -13.97 0.76 27.36
CA MET A 260 -14.85 1.78 27.95
C MET A 260 -14.17 2.79 28.90
N LYS A 261 -12.86 3.02 28.79
CA LYS A 261 -12.18 4.04 29.62
C LYS A 261 -11.13 4.85 28.85
N SER A 262 -11.55 6.02 28.36
CA SER A 262 -10.90 7.35 28.55
C SER A 262 -11.40 8.34 27.49
N GLY A 263 -12.07 9.42 27.90
CA GLY A 263 -12.37 10.58 27.05
C GLY A 263 -11.19 11.58 26.98
N PRO A 264 -11.43 12.85 26.57
CA PRO A 264 -12.04 13.28 25.33
C PRO A 264 -10.98 13.93 24.39
N VAL A 265 -10.95 13.55 23.11
CA VAL A 265 -10.26 14.28 22.01
C VAL A 265 -11.14 14.19 20.75
N GLN A 266 -11.21 15.27 19.97
CA GLN A 266 -12.26 15.59 18.97
C GLN A 266 -12.43 14.65 17.74
N ASN A 267 -11.77 13.50 17.69
CA ASN A 267 -12.28 12.31 17.00
C ASN A 267 -11.59 11.07 17.63
N PRO A 268 -12.15 10.50 18.71
CA PRO A 268 -11.49 9.47 19.54
C PRO A 268 -11.15 8.21 18.75
N GLU A 269 -11.95 7.87 17.75
CA GLU A 269 -11.80 6.66 16.94
C GLU A 269 -10.54 6.68 16.07
N LEU A 270 -10.14 7.86 15.58
CA LEU A 270 -8.91 8.02 14.79
C LEU A 270 -7.66 7.84 15.64
N VAL A 271 -7.68 8.38 16.86
CA VAL A 271 -6.55 8.28 17.78
C VAL A 271 -6.43 6.85 18.32
N GLN A 272 -7.56 6.24 18.70
CA GLN A 272 -7.60 4.84 19.12
C GLN A 272 -7.20 3.90 17.99
N GLY A 273 -7.70 4.12 16.78
CA GLY A 273 -7.32 3.33 15.61
C GLY A 273 -5.84 3.47 15.26
N ALA A 274 -5.29 4.68 15.30
CA ALA A 274 -3.87 4.93 15.09
C ALA A 274 -3.00 4.33 16.20
N GLU A 275 -3.45 4.35 17.47
CA GLU A 275 -2.73 3.74 18.59
C GLU A 275 -2.81 2.21 18.57
N ALA A 276 -3.96 1.64 18.21
CA ALA A 276 -4.14 0.19 18.05
C ALA A 276 -3.29 -0.32 16.87
N LEU A 277 -3.35 0.35 15.72
CA LEU A 277 -2.48 0.07 14.59
C LEU A 277 -1.00 0.24 14.96
N ARG A 278 -0.64 1.30 15.68
CA ARG A 278 0.72 1.51 16.16
C ARG A 278 1.18 0.37 17.07
N LYS A 279 0.39 -0.05 18.06
CA LYS A 279 0.76 -1.16 18.96
C LYS A 279 1.00 -2.45 18.19
N GLU A 280 0.13 -2.77 17.24
CA GLU A 280 0.29 -3.94 16.37
C GLU A 280 1.54 -3.83 15.48
N LEU A 281 1.76 -2.68 14.84
CA LEU A 281 2.95 -2.44 14.03
C LEU A 281 4.24 -2.45 14.89
N GLN A 282 4.24 -1.90 16.10
CA GLN A 282 5.38 -1.93 17.01
C GLN A 282 5.69 -3.36 17.46
N HIS A 283 4.66 -4.19 17.69
CA HIS A 283 4.84 -5.60 18.04
C HIS A 283 5.44 -6.41 16.88
N ILE A 284 4.93 -6.20 15.65
CA ILE A 284 5.38 -6.92 14.45
C ILE A 284 6.77 -6.45 13.99
N PHE A 285 7.06 -5.14 14.05
CA PHE A 285 8.28 -4.54 13.49
C PHE A 285 9.35 -4.11 14.51
N ARG A 286 9.13 -4.31 15.83
CA ARG A 286 10.05 -3.90 16.92
C ARG A 286 10.48 -2.43 16.85
N LEU A 287 9.53 -1.51 16.64
CA LEU A 287 9.79 -0.06 16.49
C LEU A 287 9.68 0.69 17.83
N GLU A 288 10.68 1.50 18.18
CA GLU A 288 10.69 2.37 19.37
C GLU A 288 9.84 3.66 19.19
N GLN A 289 9.72 4.47 20.25
CA GLN A 289 8.65 5.46 20.46
C GLN A 289 8.58 6.60 19.41
N GLY A 290 7.40 6.80 18.80
CA GLY A 290 7.15 7.82 17.77
C GLY A 290 6.81 9.24 18.28
N HIS A 291 7.14 10.26 17.47
CA HIS A 291 6.96 11.69 17.70
C HIS A 291 5.70 12.24 16.98
N ARG A 292 4.76 12.89 17.69
CA ARG A 292 3.53 13.47 17.07
C ARG A 292 3.76 14.93 16.65
N GLN A 293 3.55 15.28 15.38
CA GLN A 293 3.60 16.66 14.88
C GLN A 293 2.33 17.02 14.08
N ARG A 294 1.70 18.17 14.39
CA ARG A 294 0.46 18.65 13.73
C ARG A 294 0.76 19.87 12.87
N ILE A 295 0.57 19.77 11.56
CA ILE A 295 0.65 20.92 10.63
C ILE A 295 -0.79 21.40 10.36
N ARG A 296 -1.18 22.59 10.83
CA ARG A 296 -2.54 23.15 10.66
C ARG A 296 -2.68 23.97 9.37
N LYS A 297 -3.88 23.95 8.76
CA LYS A 297 -4.31 24.94 7.75
C LYS A 297 -4.29 26.34 8.37
N GLY A 298 -3.40 27.21 7.90
CA GLY A 298 -3.61 28.66 8.02
C GLY A 298 -4.79 29.08 7.16
N LEU A 299 -5.89 29.48 7.80
CA LEU A 299 -6.92 30.32 7.21
C LEU A 299 -6.29 31.66 6.82
N LYS A 300 -6.44 32.03 5.55
CA LYS A 300 -6.80 33.40 5.19
C LYS A 300 -8.05 33.29 4.33
#